data_AF-A0A815M4J1-F1
#
_entry.id   AF-A0A815M4J1-F1
#
_cell.length_a   1.000
_cell.length_b   1.000
_cell.length_c   1.000
_cell.angle_alpha   90.00
_cell.angle_beta   90.00
_cell.angle_gamma   90.00
#
_symmetry.space_group_name_H-M   'P 1'
#
loop_
_entity.id
_entity.type
_entity.pdbx_description
1 polymer ?
#
loop_
_entity_poly.entity_id
_entity_poly.type
_entity_poly.pdbx_seq_one_letter_code
_entity_poly.pdbx_strand_id
1 'polypeptide(L)'
;MTTTTTTTTTDNKILTSAIETYRHYAGQPTLSDIESCHQDSNDEILHLTPYFSTMDLVKLENLTYTRSFTYSLKTRQLLFTSNVTTINKNIVRRLVSPDGKYLALVTKEMKGEQELNYVQIWHDEHLIFGYEVSDSKISPHGKVLPKNDYASFFEWSPDSRRLIFTAEEKRKPFKSYFTAEKLDDLGESFSTYRENWGEQMETLETCVICVFDVDTKQVKLIENHPKDLYFGQCTWTTNQDEVILVAFPLEPYRLGLIFCENRSSAFFKCNWRTNEWIQLTEFDKICRLFPRHLPKTDNQFVYLQSDINGAHKQCQRLILF
;
A
#
# COMPACT_ATOMS: atom_id res chain seq x y z
N MET A 1 47.34 10.06 13.37
CA MET A 1 47.20 9.59 11.98
C MET A 1 46.16 8.50 11.99
N THR A 2 44.91 8.86 11.69
CA THR A 2 43.76 7.96 11.64
C THR A 2 43.88 7.09 10.39
N THR A 3 44.10 5.79 10.60
CA THR A 3 44.10 4.76 9.57
C THR A 3 42.69 4.54 9.06
N THR A 4 42.34 5.18 7.95
CA THR A 4 41.17 4.85 7.15
C THR A 4 41.44 3.53 6.43
N THR A 5 40.91 2.44 6.98
CA THR A 5 40.94 1.12 6.35
C THR A 5 40.02 1.15 5.14
N THR A 6 40.60 1.26 3.95
CA THR A 6 39.92 1.01 2.69
C THR A 6 39.57 -0.49 2.62
N THR A 7 38.33 -0.84 2.95
CA THR A 7 37.79 -2.18 2.75
C THR A 7 37.84 -2.54 1.27
N THR A 8 38.41 -3.69 0.96
CA THR A 8 38.62 -4.12 -0.42
C THR A 8 37.30 -4.58 -1.05
N THR A 9 37.18 -4.49 -2.38
CA THR A 9 35.97 -4.86 -3.13
C THR A 9 35.53 -6.32 -2.88
N THR A 10 36.46 -7.18 -2.49
CA THR A 10 36.22 -8.60 -2.14
C THR A 10 35.56 -8.73 -0.77
N ASP A 11 36.01 -7.97 0.23
CA ASP A 11 35.44 -7.98 1.59
C ASP A 11 33.97 -7.54 1.57
N ASN A 12 33.66 -6.54 0.75
CA ASN A 12 32.28 -6.08 0.55
C ASN A 12 31.39 -7.17 -0.09
N LYS A 13 31.91 -7.94 -1.06
CA LYS A 13 31.15 -9.05 -1.67
C LYS A 13 30.87 -10.17 -0.66
N ILE A 14 31.85 -10.53 0.16
CA ILE A 14 31.69 -11.56 1.20
C ILE A 14 30.65 -11.09 2.22
N LEU A 15 30.75 -9.84 2.67
CA LEU A 15 29.78 -9.26 3.62
C LEU A 15 28.35 -9.26 3.05
N THR A 16 28.17 -8.81 1.79
CA THR A 16 26.86 -8.82 1.14
C THR A 16 26.30 -10.24 1.06
N SER A 17 27.10 -11.21 0.62
CA SER A 17 26.68 -12.61 0.52
C SER A 17 26.33 -13.21 1.88
N ALA A 18 27.10 -12.91 2.94
CA ALA A 18 26.81 -13.35 4.30
C ALA A 18 25.49 -12.77 4.83
N ILE A 19 25.23 -11.48 4.60
CA ILE A 19 23.98 -10.81 4.98
C ILE A 19 22.78 -11.42 4.24
N GLU A 20 22.91 -11.66 2.94
CA GLU A 20 21.86 -12.30 2.13
C GLU A 20 21.57 -13.72 2.61
N THR A 21 22.61 -14.49 2.90
CA THR A 21 22.52 -15.85 3.42
C THR A 21 21.82 -15.86 4.79
N TYR A 22 22.25 -14.99 5.70
CA TYR A 22 21.61 -14.85 7.00
C TYR A 22 20.12 -14.48 6.86
N ARG A 23 19.79 -13.50 6.03
CA ARG A 23 18.40 -13.09 5.77
C ARG A 23 17.56 -14.25 5.23
N HIS A 24 18.12 -15.05 4.33
CA HIS A 24 17.44 -16.20 3.75
C HIS A 24 17.12 -17.28 4.78
N TYR A 25 18.05 -17.58 5.69
CA TYR A 25 17.86 -18.62 6.71
C TYR A 25 17.06 -18.14 7.92
N ALA A 26 17.28 -16.90 8.38
CA ALA A 26 16.56 -16.35 9.52
C ALA A 26 15.06 -16.21 9.25
N GLY A 27 14.69 -15.92 7.99
CA GLY A 27 13.30 -15.81 7.55
C GLY A 27 12.61 -17.15 7.26
N GLN A 28 13.28 -18.30 7.43
CA GLN A 28 12.66 -19.60 7.20
C GLN A 28 11.61 -19.89 8.28
N PRO A 29 10.36 -20.16 7.89
CA PRO A 29 9.33 -20.47 8.85
C PRO A 29 9.54 -21.82 9.50
N THR A 30 9.23 -21.88 10.78
CA THR A 30 9.22 -23.10 11.57
C THR A 30 7.80 -23.40 12.01
N LEU A 31 7.39 -24.66 11.93
CA LEU A 31 6.11 -25.10 12.47
C LEU A 31 6.13 -24.92 13.99
N SER A 32 5.23 -24.10 14.53
CA SER A 32 5.15 -23.85 15.96
C SER A 32 4.05 -24.67 16.64
N ASP A 33 2.88 -24.78 16.02
CA ASP A 33 1.72 -25.52 16.55
C ASP A 33 0.71 -25.82 15.42
N ILE A 34 -0.37 -26.54 15.72
CA ILE A 34 -1.47 -26.82 14.78
C ILE A 34 -2.78 -26.26 15.33
N GLU A 35 -3.33 -25.24 14.64
CA GLU A 35 -4.63 -24.64 14.99
C GLU A 35 -5.78 -25.63 14.80
N SER A 36 -5.79 -26.29 13.65
CA SER A 36 -6.81 -27.27 13.32
C SER A 36 -6.31 -28.33 12.35
N CYS A 37 -6.86 -29.53 12.51
CA CYS A 37 -6.66 -30.68 11.65
C CYS A 37 -8.01 -31.38 11.52
N HIS A 38 -8.57 -31.36 10.32
CA HIS A 38 -9.87 -31.96 10.02
C HIS A 38 -9.73 -32.90 8.84
N GLN A 39 -10.22 -34.11 9.02
CA GLN A 39 -10.35 -35.09 7.96
C GLN A 39 -11.83 -35.16 7.56
N ASP A 40 -12.10 -35.29 6.26
CA ASP A 40 -13.47 -35.43 5.77
C ASP A 40 -14.07 -36.80 6.16
N SER A 41 -15.39 -36.95 6.04
CA SER A 41 -16.09 -38.16 6.47
C SER A 41 -15.68 -39.44 5.75
N ASN A 42 -15.04 -39.32 4.60
CA ASN A 42 -14.58 -40.43 3.78
C ASN A 42 -13.09 -40.75 3.99
N ASP A 43 -12.43 -40.02 4.89
CA ASP A 43 -10.99 -40.13 5.13
C ASP A 43 -10.11 -39.87 3.88
N GLU A 44 -10.62 -39.14 2.88
CA GLU A 44 -9.94 -38.87 1.61
C GLU A 44 -9.28 -37.49 1.55
N ILE A 45 -9.77 -36.51 2.31
CA ILE A 45 -9.28 -35.13 2.32
C ILE A 45 -8.86 -34.74 3.73
N LEU A 46 -7.67 -34.18 3.83
CA LEU A 46 -7.11 -33.62 5.04
C LEU A 46 -6.98 -32.10 4.91
N HIS A 47 -7.64 -31.37 5.80
CA HIS A 47 -7.52 -29.93 5.96
C HIS A 47 -6.68 -29.63 7.20
N LEU A 48 -5.59 -28.89 7.01
CA LEU A 48 -4.63 -28.53 8.06
C LEU A 48 -4.46 -27.02 8.11
N THR A 49 -4.49 -26.46 9.30
CA THR A 49 -4.17 -25.06 9.54
C THR A 49 -3.11 -24.98 10.63
N PRO A 50 -1.81 -25.10 10.27
CA PRO A 50 -0.71 -24.93 11.20
C PRO A 50 -0.42 -23.46 11.53
N TYR A 51 0.16 -23.24 12.71
CA TYR A 51 0.87 -22.03 13.05
C TYR A 51 2.34 -22.15 12.68
N PHE A 52 2.86 -21.10 12.05
CA PHE A 52 4.28 -20.94 11.76
C PHE A 52 4.86 -19.76 12.52
N SER A 53 6.13 -19.86 12.87
CA SER A 53 6.93 -18.80 13.46
C SER A 53 8.14 -18.52 12.56
N THR A 54 8.37 -17.24 12.23
CA THR A 54 9.55 -16.78 11.48
C THR A 54 10.13 -15.52 12.11
N MET A 55 11.41 -15.25 11.94
CA MET A 55 12.04 -14.03 12.45
C MET A 55 11.67 -12.83 11.55
N ASP A 56 10.99 -11.83 12.11
CA ASP A 56 10.84 -10.53 11.47
C ASP A 56 12.14 -9.73 11.69
N LEU A 57 12.96 -9.64 10.65
CA LEU A 57 14.25 -8.95 10.71
C LEU A 57 14.15 -7.42 10.82
N VAL A 58 12.97 -6.85 10.60
CA VAL A 58 12.71 -5.42 10.82
C VAL A 58 12.46 -5.17 12.29
N LYS A 59 11.62 -6.00 12.91
CA LYS A 59 11.24 -5.87 14.33
C LYS A 59 12.25 -6.53 15.29
N LEU A 60 13.05 -7.45 14.77
CA LEU A 60 13.92 -8.36 15.53
C LEU A 60 13.14 -9.23 16.53
N GLU A 61 11.94 -9.64 16.13
CA GLU A 61 11.02 -10.44 16.94
C GLU A 61 10.45 -11.60 16.11
N ASN A 62 10.00 -12.66 16.78
CA ASN A 62 9.32 -13.77 16.11
C ASN A 62 7.90 -13.35 15.72
N LEU A 63 7.60 -13.49 14.44
CA LEU A 63 6.28 -13.27 13.89
C LEU A 63 5.56 -14.60 13.68
N THR A 64 4.38 -14.71 14.29
CA THR A 64 3.52 -15.88 14.14
C THR A 64 2.41 -15.64 13.12
N TYR A 65 2.19 -16.61 12.25
CA TYR A 65 1.13 -16.57 11.24
C TYR A 65 0.57 -17.97 10.99
N THR A 66 -0.55 -18.03 10.29
CA THR A 66 -1.22 -19.27 9.89
C THR A 66 -1.47 -19.30 8.38
N ARG A 67 -1.56 -20.50 7.82
CA ARG A 67 -1.90 -20.77 6.43
C ARG A 67 -2.60 -22.13 6.37
N SER A 68 -3.70 -22.22 5.64
CA SER A 68 -4.46 -23.46 5.52
C SER A 68 -4.04 -24.25 4.27
N PHE A 69 -3.95 -25.56 4.43
CA PHE A 69 -3.62 -26.53 3.39
C PHE A 69 -4.77 -27.52 3.25
N THR A 70 -5.07 -27.90 2.02
CA THR A 70 -5.99 -29.00 1.71
C THR A 70 -5.25 -30.05 0.91
N TYR A 71 -5.19 -31.27 1.44
CA TYR A 71 -4.44 -32.37 0.86
C TYR A 71 -5.37 -33.54 0.56
N SER A 72 -5.27 -34.13 -0.63
CA SER A 72 -5.94 -35.39 -0.95
C SER A 72 -5.05 -36.56 -0.56
N LEU A 73 -5.51 -37.36 0.40
CA LEU A 73 -4.84 -38.60 0.82
C LEU A 73 -4.90 -39.66 -0.29
N LYS A 74 -5.97 -39.64 -1.09
CA LYS A 74 -6.20 -40.56 -2.22
C LYS A 74 -5.21 -40.33 -3.37
N THR A 75 -5.12 -39.11 -3.87
CA THR A 75 -4.23 -38.78 -4.99
C THR A 75 -2.82 -38.42 -4.54
N ARG A 76 -2.61 -38.23 -3.23
CA ARG A 76 -1.38 -37.74 -2.60
C ARG A 76 -0.94 -36.37 -3.11
N GLN A 77 -1.90 -35.48 -3.35
CA GLN A 77 -1.66 -34.15 -3.90
C GLN A 77 -2.16 -33.05 -2.97
N LEU A 78 -1.39 -31.96 -2.92
CA LEU A 78 -1.83 -30.71 -2.33
C LEU A 78 -2.84 -30.05 -3.29
N LEU A 79 -4.08 -29.92 -2.85
CA LEU A 79 -5.19 -29.38 -3.63
C LEU A 79 -5.30 -27.86 -3.52
N PHE A 80 -5.03 -27.32 -2.34
CA PHE A 80 -5.18 -25.90 -2.06
C PHE A 80 -4.22 -25.44 -0.97
N THR A 81 -3.77 -24.21 -1.14
CA THR A 81 -3.04 -23.47 -0.12
C THR A 81 -3.64 -22.08 -0.01
N SER A 82 -4.01 -21.66 1.21
CA SER A 82 -4.53 -20.30 1.43
C SER A 82 -3.43 -19.25 1.25
N ASN A 83 -3.70 -17.97 1.48
CA ASN A 83 -2.63 -17.00 1.70
C ASN A 83 -2.23 -16.99 3.18
N VAL A 84 -1.05 -16.41 3.47
CA VAL A 84 -0.65 -16.12 4.84
C VAL A 84 -1.70 -15.25 5.54
N THR A 85 -1.94 -15.59 6.80
CA THR A 85 -2.79 -14.83 7.70
C THR A 85 -2.00 -14.60 8.98
N THR A 86 -1.56 -13.36 9.21
CA THR A 86 -0.88 -13.00 10.45
C THR A 86 -1.84 -13.07 11.62
N ILE A 87 -1.38 -13.53 12.79
CA ILE A 87 -2.22 -13.59 14.01
C ILE A 87 -2.48 -12.18 14.57
N ASN A 88 -1.67 -11.19 14.19
CA ASN A 88 -1.87 -9.81 14.60
C ASN A 88 -3.25 -9.30 14.12
N LYS A 89 -4.07 -8.85 15.08
CA LYS A 89 -5.44 -8.38 14.86
C LYS A 89 -5.52 -6.95 14.32
N ASN A 90 -4.42 -6.20 14.33
CA ASN A 90 -4.38 -4.78 14.02
C ASN A 90 -3.99 -4.52 12.56
N ILE A 91 -4.74 -5.10 11.63
CA ILE A 91 -4.52 -4.95 10.18
C ILE A 91 -5.16 -3.66 9.69
N VAL A 92 -4.39 -2.82 9.01
CA VAL A 92 -4.83 -1.56 8.37
C VAL A 92 -5.17 -1.78 6.91
N ARG A 93 -4.30 -2.48 6.17
CA ARG A 93 -4.53 -2.88 4.77
C ARG A 93 -4.06 -4.31 4.57
N ARG A 94 -4.76 -5.04 3.70
CA ARG A 94 -4.40 -6.39 3.28
C ARG A 94 -4.83 -6.58 1.83
N LEU A 95 -3.93 -7.02 0.98
CA LEU A 95 -4.27 -7.38 -0.40
C LEU A 95 -3.36 -8.48 -0.94
N VAL A 96 -3.99 -9.49 -1.52
CA VAL A 96 -3.32 -10.58 -2.25
C VAL A 96 -3.14 -10.15 -3.71
N SER A 97 -1.99 -10.47 -4.31
CA SER A 97 -1.72 -10.19 -5.71
C SER A 97 -2.62 -11.01 -6.66
N PRO A 98 -2.83 -10.57 -7.91
CA PRO A 98 -3.62 -11.30 -8.90
C PRO A 98 -3.20 -12.76 -9.12
N ASP A 99 -1.91 -13.06 -9.03
CA ASP A 99 -1.38 -14.41 -9.16
C ASP A 99 -1.46 -15.26 -7.87
N GLY A 100 -1.89 -14.67 -6.75
CA GLY A 100 -2.01 -15.34 -5.46
C GLY A 100 -0.69 -15.62 -4.74
N LYS A 101 0.46 -15.15 -5.26
CA LYS A 101 1.78 -15.46 -4.69
C LYS A 101 2.25 -14.44 -3.66
N TYR A 102 1.84 -13.18 -3.83
CA TYR A 102 2.23 -12.10 -2.94
C TYR A 102 1.08 -11.65 -2.05
N LEU A 103 1.43 -11.30 -0.82
CA LEU A 103 0.51 -10.66 0.12
C LEU A 103 1.14 -9.36 0.61
N ALA A 104 0.47 -8.24 0.34
CA ALA A 104 0.79 -6.95 0.92
C ALA A 104 -0.04 -6.74 2.19
N LEU A 105 0.63 -6.40 3.28
CA LEU A 105 0.03 -6.22 4.59
C LEU A 105 0.55 -4.93 5.22
N VAL A 106 -0.36 -4.17 5.81
CA VAL A 106 -0.04 -3.03 6.67
C VAL A 106 -0.62 -3.29 8.04
N THR A 107 0.22 -3.25 9.07
CA THR A 107 -0.19 -3.49 10.46
C THR A 107 0.16 -2.30 11.34
N LYS A 108 -0.64 -2.07 12.37
CA LYS A 108 -0.34 -1.11 13.43
C LYS A 108 -0.08 -1.83 14.76
N GLU A 109 0.88 -1.35 15.53
CA GLU A 109 1.25 -1.89 16.84
C GLU A 109 1.49 -0.75 17.82
N MET A 110 1.16 -0.97 19.10
CA MET A 110 1.43 -0.02 20.17
C MET A 110 2.67 -0.46 20.93
N LYS A 111 3.70 0.38 20.95
CA LYS A 111 4.91 0.19 21.76
C LYS A 111 4.94 1.27 22.84
N GLY A 112 4.32 0.96 23.97
CA GLY A 112 4.00 1.96 24.99
C GLY A 112 2.91 2.92 24.47
N GLU A 113 3.19 4.23 24.52
CA GLU A 113 2.28 5.26 23.99
C GLU A 113 2.47 5.51 22.48
N GLN A 114 3.52 4.96 21.88
CA GLN A 114 3.85 5.17 20.47
C GLN A 114 3.15 4.15 19.58
N GLU A 115 2.43 4.65 18.57
CA GLU A 115 1.88 3.82 17.49
C GLU A 115 2.93 3.64 16.39
N LEU A 116 3.30 2.39 16.11
CA LEU A 116 4.18 2.00 15.02
C LEU A 116 3.36 1.36 13.90
N ASN A 117 3.70 1.71 12.66
CA ASN A 117 3.07 1.16 11.47
C ASN A 117 4.13 0.44 10.64
N TYR A 118 3.80 -0.75 10.17
CA TYR A 118 4.70 -1.59 9.38
C TYR A 118 4.03 -1.93 8.06
N VAL A 119 4.80 -1.83 6.98
CA VAL A 119 4.42 -2.37 5.68
C VAL A 119 5.23 -3.63 5.46
N GLN A 120 4.55 -4.69 5.04
CA GLN A 120 5.13 -6.02 4.85
C GLN A 120 4.66 -6.59 3.50
N ILE A 121 5.60 -7.15 2.76
CA ILE A 121 5.35 -7.87 1.52
C ILE A 121 5.83 -9.31 1.71
N TRP A 122 4.88 -10.22 1.58
CA TRP A 122 5.07 -11.65 1.69
C TRP A 122 5.10 -12.26 0.30
N HIS A 123 5.89 -13.31 0.14
CA HIS A 123 5.83 -14.21 -1.00
C HIS A 123 5.73 -15.63 -0.45
N ASP A 124 4.63 -16.31 -0.77
CA ASP A 124 4.25 -17.57 -0.16
C ASP A 124 4.22 -17.48 1.38
N GLU A 125 5.25 -18.02 2.05
CA GLU A 125 5.38 -18.14 3.51
C GLU A 125 6.49 -17.25 4.08
N HIS A 126 7.18 -16.51 3.22
CA HIS A 126 8.34 -15.72 3.58
C HIS A 126 8.02 -14.23 3.55
N LEU A 127 8.40 -13.53 4.63
CA LEU A 127 8.43 -12.08 4.66
C LEU A 127 9.64 -11.61 3.83
N ILE A 128 9.40 -11.20 2.57
CA ILE A 128 10.48 -10.88 1.62
C ILE A 128 10.93 -9.41 1.67
N PHE A 129 10.08 -8.55 2.23
CA PHE A 129 10.34 -7.13 2.43
C PHE A 129 9.44 -6.58 3.54
N GLY A 130 9.98 -5.68 4.35
CA GLY A 130 9.20 -4.88 5.27
C GLY A 130 9.96 -3.67 5.76
N TYR A 131 9.24 -2.68 6.28
CA TYR A 131 9.82 -1.50 6.90
C TYR A 131 8.85 -0.87 7.91
N GLU A 132 9.42 -0.16 8.87
CA GLU A 132 8.68 0.71 9.76
C GLU A 132 8.45 2.07 9.10
N VAL A 133 7.19 2.51 9.04
CA VAL A 133 6.79 3.75 8.35
C VAL A 133 7.39 5.00 8.99
N SER A 134 7.55 5.00 10.31
CA SER A 134 8.08 6.12 11.09
C SER A 134 9.57 6.37 10.86
N ASP A 135 10.32 5.38 10.36
CA ASP A 135 11.74 5.55 10.05
C ASP A 135 11.90 6.49 8.84
N SER A 136 12.44 7.68 9.09
CA SER A 136 12.68 8.70 8.06
C SER A 136 13.81 8.35 7.08
N LYS A 137 14.69 7.42 7.43
CA LYS A 137 15.77 6.97 6.54
C LYS A 137 15.29 5.93 5.52
N ILE A 138 14.23 5.19 5.85
CA ILE A 138 13.75 4.05 5.06
C ILE A 138 12.43 4.37 4.36
N SER A 139 11.46 4.95 5.08
CA SER A 139 10.14 5.22 4.52
C SER A 139 10.12 6.60 3.84
N PRO A 140 9.65 6.71 2.58
CA PRO A 140 9.47 8.00 1.94
C PRO A 140 8.12 8.67 2.26
N HIS A 141 7.20 7.99 2.95
CA HIS A 141 5.83 8.46 3.21
C HIS A 141 5.42 8.32 4.68
N GLY A 142 4.36 9.03 5.08
CA GLY A 142 3.69 8.90 6.38
C GLY A 142 2.81 7.64 6.44
N LYS A 143 1.79 7.60 7.32
CA LYS A 143 0.98 6.39 7.49
C LYS A 143 0.29 5.98 6.19
N VAL A 144 0.26 4.69 5.88
CA VAL A 144 -0.57 4.19 4.78
C VAL A 144 -2.03 4.38 5.16
N LEU A 145 -2.81 4.98 4.27
CA LEU A 145 -4.18 5.32 4.58
C LEU A 145 -5.01 4.04 4.81
N PRO A 146 -5.99 4.04 5.73
CA PRO A 146 -6.92 2.93 5.87
C PRO A 146 -7.81 2.79 4.63
N LYS A 147 -8.50 1.65 4.50
CA LYS A 147 -9.42 1.43 3.37
C LYS A 147 -10.52 2.48 3.38
N ASN A 148 -10.61 3.24 2.29
CA ASN A 148 -11.70 4.15 1.98
C ASN A 148 -11.90 4.14 0.47
N ASP A 149 -13.06 3.67 0.00
CA ASP A 149 -13.29 3.44 -1.43
C ASP A 149 -13.28 4.73 -2.28
N TYR A 150 -13.33 5.92 -1.65
CA TYR A 150 -13.33 7.22 -2.33
C TYR A 150 -12.01 7.97 -2.21
N ALA A 151 -11.34 7.82 -1.06
CA ALA A 151 -10.18 8.63 -0.71
C ALA A 151 -8.85 7.86 -0.68
N SER A 152 -8.86 6.52 -0.77
CA SER A 152 -7.61 5.76 -0.78
C SER A 152 -7.66 4.52 -1.67
N PHE A 153 -6.50 4.15 -2.20
CA PHE A 153 -6.30 2.92 -2.96
C PHE A 153 -5.09 2.14 -2.44
N PHE A 154 -5.10 0.84 -2.71
CA PHE A 154 -4.05 -0.12 -2.37
C PHE A 154 -4.29 -1.30 -3.30
N GLU A 155 -3.60 -1.31 -4.44
CA GLU A 155 -3.89 -2.20 -5.56
C GLU A 155 -2.61 -2.79 -6.15
N TRP A 156 -2.60 -4.10 -6.36
CA TRP A 156 -1.57 -4.75 -7.13
C TRP A 156 -1.78 -4.49 -8.62
N SER A 157 -0.67 -4.27 -9.32
CA SER A 157 -0.61 -4.29 -10.79
C SER A 157 -1.07 -5.65 -11.33
N PRO A 158 -1.60 -5.69 -12.57
CA PRO A 158 -2.11 -6.92 -13.17
C PRO A 158 -1.09 -8.07 -13.23
N ASP A 159 0.20 -7.75 -13.33
CA ASP A 159 1.31 -8.71 -13.39
C ASP A 159 1.84 -9.12 -12.00
N SER A 160 1.25 -8.60 -10.92
CA SER A 160 1.67 -8.86 -9.53
C SER A 160 3.07 -8.33 -9.18
N ARG A 161 3.66 -7.43 -9.98
CA ARG A 161 5.05 -6.96 -9.78
C ARG A 161 5.15 -5.63 -9.06
N ARG A 162 4.07 -4.86 -9.03
CA ARG A 162 3.98 -3.52 -8.40
C ARG A 162 2.75 -3.42 -7.52
N LEU A 163 2.86 -2.72 -6.40
CA LEU A 163 1.74 -2.36 -5.53
C LEU A 163 1.66 -0.84 -5.46
N ILE A 164 0.54 -0.26 -5.92
CA ILE A 164 0.26 1.17 -5.78
C ILE A 164 -0.62 1.42 -4.57
N PHE A 165 -0.31 2.44 -3.77
CA PHE A 165 -1.07 2.75 -2.58
C PHE A 165 -1.01 4.23 -2.19
N THR A 166 -2.02 4.67 -1.44
CA THR A 166 -2.10 6.02 -0.91
C THR A 166 -1.56 6.07 0.53
N ALA A 167 -0.72 7.07 0.83
CA ALA A 167 -0.18 7.31 2.17
C ALA A 167 -0.22 8.79 2.52
N GLU A 168 -0.06 9.11 3.80
CA GLU A 168 0.11 10.50 4.26
C GLU A 168 1.42 11.09 3.72
N GLU A 169 1.40 12.38 3.41
CA GLU A 169 2.62 13.13 3.15
C GLU A 169 3.46 13.24 4.44
N LYS A 170 4.78 12.98 4.36
CA LYS A 170 5.64 13.17 5.53
C LYS A 170 5.70 14.64 5.91
N ARG A 171 5.38 14.92 7.17
CA ARG A 171 5.54 16.26 7.74
C ARG A 171 7.01 16.54 7.97
N LYS A 172 7.44 17.75 7.61
CA LYS A 172 8.70 18.30 8.12
C LYS A 172 8.57 18.42 9.65
N PRO A 173 9.65 18.19 10.42
CA PRO A 173 9.61 18.38 11.86
C PRO A 173 9.23 19.83 12.16
N PHE A 174 8.22 20.02 13.00
CA PHE A 174 7.82 21.35 13.45
C PHE A 174 8.94 21.97 14.28
N LYS A 175 9.29 23.23 14.00
CA LYS A 175 10.11 24.03 14.91
C LYS A 175 9.20 24.72 15.93
N SER A 176 9.52 24.61 17.21
CA SER A 176 8.77 25.31 18.27
C SER A 176 8.91 26.82 18.10
N TYR A 177 7.80 27.56 18.28
CA TYR A 177 7.75 29.02 18.24
C TYR A 177 8.69 29.68 19.26
N PHE A 178 9.06 28.96 20.32
CA PHE A 178 9.93 29.44 21.40
C PHE A 178 11.42 29.22 21.12
N THR A 179 11.77 28.64 19.97
CA THR A 179 13.16 28.47 19.55
C THR A 179 13.55 29.66 18.69
N ALA A 180 14.48 30.49 19.16
CA ALA A 180 14.91 31.76 18.55
C ALA A 180 15.75 31.60 17.27
N GLU A 181 15.45 30.60 16.44
CA GLU A 181 16.03 30.47 15.10
C GLU A 181 15.14 31.21 14.09
N LYS A 182 15.75 31.92 13.15
CA LYS A 182 15.04 32.72 12.14
C LYS A 182 13.97 31.88 11.44
N LEU A 183 12.75 32.40 11.40
CA LEU A 183 11.57 31.84 10.71
C LEU A 183 11.75 31.68 9.19
N ASP A 184 12.86 32.16 8.63
CA ASP A 184 13.08 32.26 7.18
C ASP A 184 13.58 30.95 6.52
N ASP A 185 13.91 29.90 7.30
CA ASP A 185 14.42 28.65 6.74
C ASP A 185 13.42 27.47 6.89
N LEU A 186 12.55 27.33 5.88
CA LEU A 186 11.92 26.10 5.37
C LEU A 186 11.02 25.21 6.27
N GLY A 187 10.60 25.68 7.46
CA GLY A 187 9.66 24.96 8.34
C GLY A 187 8.21 25.45 8.22
N GLU A 188 7.24 24.54 8.29
CA GLU A 188 5.81 24.89 8.39
C GLU A 188 5.48 25.32 9.83
N SER A 189 4.73 26.40 10.00
CA SER A 189 4.38 26.90 11.32
C SER A 189 3.41 25.94 12.02
N PHE A 190 3.54 25.80 13.34
CA PHE A 190 2.66 24.97 14.18
C PHE A 190 1.18 25.38 14.12
N SER A 191 0.87 26.56 13.58
CA SER A 191 -0.46 27.15 13.45
C SER A 191 -1.08 27.03 12.06
N THR A 192 -0.44 26.33 11.11
CA THR A 192 -1.03 26.14 9.78
C THR A 192 -2.18 25.14 9.87
N TYR A 193 -3.41 25.63 9.76
CA TYR A 193 -4.59 24.78 9.65
C TYR A 193 -4.55 24.03 8.32
N ARG A 194 -4.64 22.71 8.37
CA ARG A 194 -4.81 21.84 7.21
C ARG A 194 -6.21 21.25 7.24
N GLU A 195 -6.99 21.59 6.24
CA GLU A 195 -8.37 21.09 6.13
C GLU A 195 -8.36 19.58 5.88
N ASN A 196 -9.19 18.83 6.61
CA ASN A 196 -9.43 17.42 6.34
C ASN A 196 -10.73 17.24 5.56
N TRP A 197 -11.02 16.04 5.09
CA TRP A 197 -12.24 15.77 4.34
C TRP A 197 -13.51 15.63 5.20
N GLY A 198 -13.43 15.72 6.54
CA GLY A 198 -14.58 15.43 7.41
C GLY A 198 -15.11 14.01 7.17
N GLU A 199 -16.41 13.75 7.39
CA GLU A 199 -17.06 12.48 7.04
C GLU A 199 -16.30 11.20 7.46
N GLN A 200 -15.78 11.12 8.69
CA GLN A 200 -14.97 9.98 9.17
C GLN A 200 -13.57 9.86 8.51
N MET A 201 -13.12 10.94 7.88
CA MET A 201 -11.84 11.11 7.23
C MET A 201 -11.04 12.26 7.88
N GLU A 202 -11.16 12.42 9.19
CA GLU A 202 -10.53 13.52 9.95
C GLU A 202 -9.01 13.47 9.90
N THR A 203 -8.44 12.28 9.65
CA THR A 203 -7.00 12.07 9.47
C THR A 203 -6.54 12.22 8.03
N LEU A 204 -7.45 12.47 7.07
CA LEU A 204 -7.15 12.62 5.66
C LEU A 204 -7.05 14.09 5.28
N GLU A 205 -5.84 14.62 5.33
CA GLU A 205 -5.48 15.95 4.85
C GLU A 205 -4.98 15.85 3.40
N THR A 206 -3.66 15.84 3.19
CA THR A 206 -3.01 15.59 1.91
C THR A 206 -2.50 14.16 1.84
N CYS A 207 -2.41 13.61 0.63
CA CYS A 207 -1.87 12.29 0.41
C CYS A 207 -0.76 12.30 -0.64
N VAL A 208 0.14 11.34 -0.52
CA VAL A 208 1.11 10.97 -1.55
C VAL A 208 0.74 9.62 -2.15
N ILE A 209 1.16 9.43 -3.38
CA ILE A 209 0.94 8.20 -4.13
C ILE A 209 2.25 7.43 -4.14
N CYS A 210 2.22 6.20 -3.63
CA CYS A 210 3.39 5.35 -3.48
C CYS A 210 3.28 4.14 -4.42
N VAL A 211 4.40 3.73 -5.01
CA VAL A 211 4.53 2.47 -5.75
C VAL A 211 5.65 1.63 -5.12
N PHE A 212 5.30 0.45 -4.64
CA PHE A 212 6.28 -0.57 -4.27
C PHE A 212 6.61 -1.45 -5.47
N ASP A 213 7.91 -1.65 -5.69
CA ASP A 213 8.48 -2.45 -6.77
C ASP A 213 9.08 -3.75 -6.20
N VAL A 214 8.49 -4.90 -6.57
CA VAL A 214 8.92 -6.23 -6.09
C VAL A 214 10.36 -6.55 -6.50
N ASP A 215 10.79 -6.11 -7.68
CA ASP A 215 12.11 -6.44 -8.23
C ASP A 215 13.20 -5.64 -7.53
N THR A 216 12.99 -4.33 -7.36
CA THR A 216 13.97 -3.47 -6.71
C THR A 216 13.83 -3.46 -5.19
N LYS A 217 12.73 -3.99 -4.64
CA LYS A 217 12.36 -3.91 -3.22
C LYS A 217 12.40 -2.48 -2.69
N GLN A 218 11.85 -1.53 -3.47
CA GLN A 218 11.83 -0.12 -3.12
C GLN A 218 10.42 0.45 -3.21
N VAL A 219 10.15 1.42 -2.35
CA VAL A 219 8.95 2.26 -2.41
C VAL A 219 9.34 3.59 -3.02
N LYS A 220 8.63 4.01 -4.06
CA LYS A 220 8.82 5.31 -4.74
C LYS A 220 7.56 6.16 -4.60
N LEU A 221 7.75 7.46 -4.46
CA LEU A 221 6.66 8.43 -4.58
C LEU A 221 6.46 8.79 -6.04
N ILE A 222 5.21 8.96 -6.46
CA ILE A 222 4.90 9.60 -7.74
C ILE A 222 4.93 11.12 -7.51
N GLU A 223 5.84 11.79 -8.20
CA GLU A 223 6.11 13.21 -8.06
C GLU A 223 5.40 14.04 -9.14
N ASN A 224 5.53 15.37 -9.07
CA ASN A 224 5.01 16.30 -10.08
C ASN A 224 3.49 16.28 -10.31
N HIS A 225 2.71 15.76 -9.36
CA HIS A 225 1.25 15.85 -9.40
C HIS A 225 0.77 17.29 -9.12
N PRO A 226 -0.37 17.72 -9.70
CA PRO A 226 -1.00 19.00 -9.37
C PRO A 226 -1.30 19.12 -7.86
N LYS A 227 -0.84 20.20 -7.23
CA LYS A 227 -0.89 20.39 -5.77
C LYS A 227 -2.25 20.84 -5.24
N ASP A 228 -3.09 21.36 -6.11
CA ASP A 228 -4.46 21.79 -5.86
C ASP A 228 -5.47 20.63 -5.96
N LEU A 229 -4.99 19.41 -6.20
CA LEU A 229 -5.81 18.22 -6.41
C LEU A 229 -5.50 17.12 -5.39
N TYR A 230 -6.52 16.33 -5.08
CA TYR A 230 -6.42 15.11 -4.28
C TYR A 230 -6.72 13.90 -5.14
N PHE A 231 -5.87 12.88 -5.05
CA PHE A 231 -6.00 11.64 -5.83
C PHE A 231 -6.52 10.51 -4.95
N GLY A 232 -7.83 10.26 -5.00
CA GLY A 232 -8.50 9.34 -4.07
C GLY A 232 -8.71 7.93 -4.59
N GLN A 233 -8.70 7.73 -5.92
CA GLN A 233 -8.94 6.44 -6.55
C GLN A 233 -7.95 6.20 -7.67
N CYS A 234 -7.65 4.93 -7.95
CA CYS A 234 -6.67 4.52 -8.94
C CYS A 234 -7.09 3.21 -9.62
N THR A 235 -6.62 2.99 -10.84
CA THR A 235 -6.59 1.68 -11.50
C THR A 235 -5.36 1.59 -12.41
N TRP A 236 -4.78 0.40 -12.53
CA TRP A 236 -3.66 0.14 -13.44
C TRP A 236 -4.11 0.06 -14.90
N THR A 237 -3.25 0.40 -15.84
CA THR A 237 -3.50 0.19 -17.28
C THR A 237 -2.91 -1.12 -17.80
N THR A 238 -3.06 -1.42 -19.10
CA THR A 238 -2.29 -2.49 -19.77
C THR A 238 -0.80 -2.20 -19.78
N ASN A 239 -0.40 -0.92 -19.76
CA ASN A 239 0.98 -0.51 -19.61
C ASN A 239 1.36 -0.59 -18.11
N GLN A 240 2.37 -1.42 -17.80
CA GLN A 240 2.87 -1.66 -16.44
C GLN A 240 3.41 -0.40 -15.75
N ASP A 241 3.72 0.63 -16.53
CA ASP A 241 4.25 1.88 -16.03
C ASP A 241 3.18 2.97 -15.87
N GLU A 242 1.94 2.73 -16.32
CA GLU A 242 0.87 3.73 -16.33
C GLU A 242 -0.32 3.34 -15.45
N VAL A 243 -0.85 4.37 -14.78
CA VAL A 243 -2.04 4.29 -13.93
C VAL A 243 -3.02 5.40 -14.27
N ILE A 244 -4.30 5.15 -14.02
CA ILE A 244 -5.39 6.13 -14.15
C ILE A 244 -5.90 6.45 -12.75
N LEU A 245 -5.92 7.73 -12.41
CA LEU A 245 -6.35 8.22 -11.11
C LEU A 245 -7.55 9.16 -11.22
N VAL A 246 -8.36 9.20 -10.16
CA VAL A 246 -9.43 10.17 -9.98
C VAL A 246 -8.94 11.31 -9.11
N ALA A 247 -9.01 12.52 -9.65
CA ALA A 247 -8.66 13.75 -8.98
C ALA A 247 -9.89 14.52 -8.50
N PHE A 248 -9.80 15.09 -7.30
CA PHE A 248 -10.78 15.99 -6.70
C PHE A 248 -10.14 17.34 -6.38
N PRO A 249 -10.80 18.47 -6.68
CA PRO A 249 -10.29 19.79 -6.28
C PRO A 249 -10.22 19.91 -4.75
N LEU A 250 -9.12 20.48 -4.24
CA LEU A 250 -8.94 20.77 -2.82
C LEU A 250 -9.61 22.08 -2.39
N GLU A 251 -9.73 23.03 -3.31
CA GLU A 251 -10.30 24.36 -3.09
C GLU A 251 -11.70 24.48 -3.74
N PRO A 252 -12.61 25.32 -3.20
CA PRO A 252 -12.44 26.19 -2.03
C PRO A 252 -12.63 25.49 -0.67
N TYR A 253 -13.29 24.32 -0.62
CA TYR A 253 -13.55 23.58 0.63
C TYR A 253 -13.62 22.06 0.40
N ARG A 254 -13.11 21.29 1.36
CA ARG A 254 -13.12 19.82 1.35
C ARG A 254 -14.39 19.26 1.98
N LEU A 255 -15.49 19.31 1.23
CA LEU A 255 -16.83 18.86 1.70
C LEU A 255 -17.02 17.32 1.83
N GLY A 256 -15.97 16.54 2.09
CA GLY A 256 -16.07 15.08 2.17
C GLY A 256 -16.29 14.34 0.85
N LEU A 257 -16.02 13.03 0.84
CA LEU A 257 -15.98 12.19 -0.36
C LEU A 257 -16.91 10.97 -0.28
N ILE A 258 -17.51 10.71 0.88
CA ILE A 258 -18.34 9.53 1.17
C ILE A 258 -19.82 9.84 0.99
N PHE A 259 -20.29 10.98 1.50
CA PHE A 259 -21.68 11.41 1.44
C PHE A 259 -21.90 12.59 0.48
N CYS A 260 -20.84 13.32 0.16
CA CYS A 260 -20.85 14.38 -0.86
C CYS A 260 -20.09 13.95 -2.12
N GLU A 261 -20.33 12.73 -2.60
CA GLU A 261 -19.60 12.18 -3.74
C GLU A 261 -19.96 12.81 -5.09
N ASN A 262 -21.13 13.45 -5.21
CA ASN A 262 -21.66 14.09 -6.43
C ASN A 262 -20.96 15.41 -6.76
N ARG A 263 -19.64 15.40 -6.83
CA ARG A 263 -18.79 16.57 -7.06
C ARG A 263 -17.93 16.43 -8.31
N SER A 264 -17.42 17.57 -8.79
CA SER A 264 -16.56 17.59 -9.97
C SER A 264 -15.30 16.76 -9.73
N SER A 265 -14.99 15.87 -10.66
CA SER A 265 -13.78 15.07 -10.65
C SER A 265 -13.28 14.81 -12.06
N ALA A 266 -11.98 14.57 -12.18
CA ALA A 266 -11.29 14.37 -13.43
C ALA A 266 -10.40 13.13 -13.39
N PHE A 267 -10.22 12.49 -14.55
CA PHE A 267 -9.24 11.44 -14.72
C PHE A 267 -7.88 12.01 -15.11
N PHE A 268 -6.84 11.47 -14.49
CA PHE A 268 -5.45 11.70 -14.84
C PHE A 268 -4.79 10.38 -15.16
N LYS A 269 -3.99 10.36 -16.22
CA LYS A 269 -3.05 9.29 -16.50
C LYS A 269 -1.69 9.70 -16.00
N CYS A 270 -1.00 8.80 -15.30
CA CYS A 270 0.35 9.04 -14.82
C CYS A 270 1.26 7.87 -15.18
N ASN A 271 2.46 8.17 -15.68
CA ASN A 271 3.54 7.21 -15.72
C ASN A 271 4.36 7.31 -14.42
N TRP A 272 4.31 6.27 -13.59
CA TRP A 272 4.91 6.30 -12.25
C TRP A 272 6.45 6.23 -12.27
N ARG A 273 7.07 5.88 -13.40
CA ARG A 273 8.53 5.88 -13.56
C ARG A 273 9.06 7.23 -14.01
N THR A 274 8.40 7.87 -14.98
CA THR A 274 8.84 9.15 -15.55
C THR A 274 8.26 10.35 -14.80
N ASN A 275 7.25 10.14 -13.93
CA ASN A 275 6.46 11.18 -13.27
C ASN A 275 5.77 12.12 -14.29
N GLU A 276 5.42 11.60 -15.46
CA GLU A 276 4.66 12.33 -16.47
C GLU A 276 3.16 12.19 -16.19
N TRP A 277 2.47 13.33 -16.21
CA TRP A 277 1.04 13.44 -15.92
C TRP A 277 0.30 13.99 -17.13
N ILE A 278 -0.84 13.36 -17.45
CA ILE A 278 -1.73 13.76 -18.54
C ILE A 278 -3.15 13.80 -17.98
N GLN A 279 -3.79 14.95 -18.06
CA GLN A 279 -5.21 15.06 -17.74
C GLN A 279 -6.03 14.46 -18.90
N LEU A 280 -6.90 13.49 -18.60
CA LEU A 280 -7.73 12.82 -19.60
C LEU A 280 -9.11 13.45 -19.75
N THR A 281 -9.62 14.08 -18.70
CA THR A 281 -10.93 14.74 -18.70
C THR A 281 -10.87 16.08 -17.99
N GLU A 282 -11.72 17.02 -18.40
CA GLU A 282 -11.86 18.32 -17.74
C GLU A 282 -12.61 18.23 -16.41
N PHE A 283 -12.41 19.23 -15.54
CA PHE A 283 -13.27 19.49 -14.39
C PHE A 283 -14.56 20.19 -14.84
N ASP A 284 -15.50 19.40 -15.37
CA ASP A 284 -16.79 19.85 -15.86
C ASP A 284 -17.93 19.53 -14.87
N LYS A 285 -19.18 19.56 -15.36
CA LYS A 285 -20.39 19.28 -14.56
C LYS A 285 -20.64 17.78 -14.35
N ILE A 286 -19.59 16.97 -14.45
CA ILE A 286 -19.66 15.52 -14.32
C ILE A 286 -18.80 15.07 -13.15
N CYS A 287 -19.39 14.19 -12.32
CA CYS A 287 -18.69 13.40 -11.34
C CYS A 287 -18.31 12.05 -11.97
N ARG A 288 -17.04 11.67 -11.85
CA ARG A 288 -16.43 10.46 -12.37
C ARG A 288 -15.75 9.69 -11.24
N LEU A 289 -16.12 8.43 -11.04
CA LEU A 289 -15.64 7.61 -9.93
C LEU A 289 -15.38 6.17 -10.37
N PHE A 290 -14.60 5.45 -9.58
CA PHE A 290 -14.37 4.01 -9.67
C PHE A 290 -13.91 3.53 -11.06
N PRO A 291 -12.81 4.07 -11.61
CA PRO A 291 -12.27 3.57 -12.85
C PRO A 291 -11.86 2.10 -12.69
N ARG A 292 -12.19 1.29 -13.69
CA ARG A 292 -11.82 -0.12 -13.79
C ARG A 292 -11.31 -0.38 -15.20
N HIS A 293 -10.01 -0.60 -15.30
CA HIS A 293 -9.38 -0.87 -16.57
C HIS A 293 -9.84 -2.19 -17.19
N LEU A 294 -9.97 -2.21 -18.53
CA LEU A 294 -10.40 -3.39 -19.28
C LEU A 294 -9.18 -4.24 -19.69
N PRO A 295 -9.10 -5.55 -19.32
CA PRO A 295 -7.87 -6.34 -19.48
C PRO A 295 -7.34 -6.54 -20.90
N LYS A 296 -8.12 -6.25 -21.95
CA LYS A 296 -7.84 -6.65 -23.34
C LYS A 296 -7.67 -5.48 -24.32
N THR A 297 -7.80 -4.26 -23.85
CA THR A 297 -7.87 -3.06 -24.69
C THR A 297 -7.05 -1.98 -24.04
N ASP A 298 -6.06 -1.48 -24.76
CA ASP A 298 -5.18 -0.44 -24.25
C ASP A 298 -5.96 0.84 -23.94
N ASN A 299 -5.70 1.40 -22.75
CA ASN A 299 -6.23 2.68 -22.28
C ASN A 299 -7.77 2.80 -22.25
N GLN A 300 -8.51 1.69 -22.32
CA GLN A 300 -9.96 1.68 -22.12
C GLN A 300 -10.30 1.24 -20.71
N PHE A 301 -11.23 1.95 -20.10
CA PHE A 301 -11.71 1.65 -18.76
C PHE A 301 -13.18 2.01 -18.62
N VAL A 302 -13.86 1.31 -17.72
CA VAL A 302 -15.22 1.65 -17.33
C VAL A 302 -15.21 2.44 -16.03
N TYR A 303 -16.16 3.34 -15.86
CA TYR A 303 -16.29 4.14 -14.64
C TYR A 303 -17.75 4.48 -14.33
N LEU A 304 -18.02 4.90 -13.11
CA LEU A 304 -19.32 5.40 -12.68
C LEU A 304 -19.39 6.91 -12.84
N GLN A 305 -20.47 7.37 -13.45
CA GLN A 305 -20.71 8.78 -13.77
C GLN A 305 -22.02 9.30 -13.20
N SER A 306 -22.03 10.50 -12.66
CA SER A 306 -23.24 11.25 -12.32
C SER A 306 -23.08 12.74 -12.62
N ASP A 307 -24.20 13.46 -12.65
CA ASP A 307 -24.17 14.92 -12.75
C ASP A 307 -23.76 15.52 -11.38
N ILE A 308 -22.96 16.59 -11.37
CA ILE A 308 -22.61 17.26 -10.11
C ILE A 308 -23.86 17.82 -9.43
N ASN A 309 -23.89 17.80 -8.10
CA ASN A 309 -25.05 18.18 -7.29
C ASN A 309 -26.36 17.42 -7.64
N GLY A 310 -26.24 16.36 -8.43
CA GLY A 310 -27.35 15.51 -8.84
C GLY A 310 -27.68 14.45 -7.80
N ALA A 311 -28.49 13.49 -8.20
CA ALA A 311 -28.82 12.34 -7.37
C ALA A 311 -27.57 11.47 -7.08
N HIS A 312 -27.54 10.88 -5.88
CA HIS A 312 -26.45 10.04 -5.39
C HIS A 312 -26.40 8.66 -6.08
N LYS A 313 -25.57 7.75 -5.54
CA LYS A 313 -25.21 6.39 -6.02
C LYS A 313 -26.21 5.67 -6.93
N GLN A 314 -27.49 5.58 -6.56
CA GLN A 314 -28.49 4.81 -7.32
C GLN A 314 -28.75 5.35 -8.74
N CYS A 315 -28.36 6.59 -9.01
CA CYS A 315 -28.55 7.24 -10.31
C CYS A 315 -27.26 7.33 -11.14
N GLN A 316 -26.18 6.67 -10.71
CA GLN A 316 -24.94 6.63 -11.47
C GLN A 316 -25.09 5.79 -12.74
N ARG A 317 -24.38 6.22 -13.79
CA ARG A 317 -24.34 5.59 -15.11
C ARG A 317 -22.99 4.91 -15.27
N LEU A 318 -22.98 3.69 -15.79
CA LEU A 318 -21.73 3.02 -16.18
C LEU A 318 -21.32 3.51 -17.56
N ILE A 319 -20.12 4.06 -17.67
CA ILE A 319 -19.59 4.66 -18.91
C ILE A 319 -18.31 3.95 -19.31
N LEU A 320 -18.11 3.77 -20.62
CA LEU A 320 -16.85 3.35 -21.23
C LEU A 320 -16.10 4.62 -21.68
N PHE A 321 -14.85 4.77 -21.25
CA PHE A 321 -13.93 5.80 -21.72
C PHE A 321 -13.06 5.27 -22.87
#